data_AF-A0A011PZY6-F1
#
_entry.id   AF-A0A011PZY6-F1
#
_cell.length_a   1.000
_cell.length_b   1.000
_cell.length_c   1.000
_cell.angle_alpha   90.00
_cell.angle_beta   90.00
_cell.angle_gamma   90.00
#
_symmetry.space_group_name_H-M   'P 1'
#
loop_
_entity.id
_entity.type
_entity.pdbx_description
1 polymer ?
#
loop_
_entity_poly.entity_id
_entity_poly.type
_entity_poly.pdbx_seq_one_letter_code
_entity_poly.pdbx_strand_id
1 'polypeptide(L)'
;MRWLVWILRFAVFLLLCAFAIRNTDPVDVRFFLDTAWQAPLAIMLFAFFAAGVASGMLFLLASLLGRRREIARLKRELSQVRARLVAHRERPM
;
A
#
# COMPACT_ATOMS: atom_id res chain seq x y z
N MET A 1 -24.20 1.79 13.68
CA MET A 1 -22.83 1.61 13.14
C MET A 1 -22.48 2.55 11.98
N ARG A 2 -23.32 2.67 10.93
CA ARG A 2 -23.02 3.54 9.77
C ARG A 2 -22.99 5.05 10.08
N TRP A 3 -23.80 5.49 11.04
CA TRP A 3 -23.82 6.86 11.55
C TRP A 3 -22.51 7.27 12.24
N LEU A 4 -21.91 6.36 13.02
CA LEU A 4 -20.66 6.64 13.74
C LEU A 4 -19.51 6.87 12.75
N VAL A 5 -19.44 6.06 11.68
CA VAL A 5 -18.47 6.24 10.60
C VAL A 5 -18.70 7.57 9.86
N TRP A 6 -19.95 7.97 9.62
CA TRP A 6 -20.26 9.25 8.99
C TRP A 6 -19.86 10.45 9.84
N ILE A 7 -20.15 10.40 11.15
CA ILE A 7 -19.72 11.43 12.10
C ILE A 7 -18.20 11.52 12.14
N LEU A 8 -17.50 10.38 12.24
CA LEU A 8 -16.04 10.36 12.20
C LEU A 8 -15.50 10.95 10.90
N ARG A 9 -16.10 10.60 9.75
CA ARG A 9 -15.68 11.11 8.44
C ARG A 9 -15.85 12.62 8.33
N PHE A 10 -16.96 13.15 8.85
CA PHE A 10 -17.17 14.59 8.95
C PHE A 10 -16.20 15.26 9.92
N ALA A 11 -15.95 14.66 11.09
CA ALA A 11 -15.02 15.20 12.07
C ALA A 11 -13.60 15.31 11.49
N VAL A 12 -13.13 14.25 10.83
CA VAL A 12 -11.84 14.25 10.12
C VAL A 12 -11.83 15.29 9.01
N PHE A 13 -12.89 15.40 8.21
CA PHE A 13 -12.99 16.39 7.15
C PHE A 13 -12.92 17.83 7.70
N LEU A 14 -13.68 18.13 8.74
CA LEU A 14 -13.69 19.45 9.39
C LEU A 14 -12.32 19.76 9.99
N LEU A 15 -11.66 18.78 10.61
CA LEU A 15 -10.30 18.95 11.14
C LEU A 15 -9.32 19.30 10.01
N LEU A 16 -9.32 18.54 8.92
CA LEU A 16 -8.44 18.78 7.77
C LEU A 16 -8.75 20.13 7.11
N CYS A 17 -10.02 20.50 6.99
CA CYS A 17 -10.45 21.77 6.41
C CYS A 17 -10.02 22.95 7.29
N ALA A 18 -10.28 22.88 8.60
CA ALA A 18 -9.84 23.89 9.56
C ALA A 18 -8.31 24.00 9.58
N PHE A 19 -7.60 22.87 9.51
CA PHE A 19 -6.15 22.85 9.39
C PHE A 19 -5.68 23.55 8.10
N ALA A 20 -6.28 23.26 6.95
CA ALA A 20 -5.92 23.90 5.69
C ALA A 20 -6.18 25.42 5.72
N ILE A 21 -7.33 25.85 6.24
CA ILE A 21 -7.67 27.27 6.39
C ILE A 21 -6.67 27.98 7.31
N ARG A 22 -6.31 27.35 8.44
CA ARG A 22 -5.36 27.92 9.40
C ARG A 22 -3.90 27.90 8.92
N ASN A 23 -3.56 27.01 8.00
CA ASN A 23 -2.21 26.82 7.49
C ASN A 23 -2.16 27.09 5.98
N THR A 24 -2.80 28.19 5.55
CA THR A 24 -2.74 28.68 4.17
C THR A 24 -1.42 29.38 3.87
N ASP A 25 -0.69 29.80 4.90
CA ASP A 25 0.62 30.43 4.74
C ASP A 25 1.58 29.48 3.99
N PRO A 26 2.29 30.01 2.97
CA PRO A 26 3.21 29.21 2.18
C PRO A 26 4.41 28.78 3.04
N VAL A 27 4.77 27.49 2.94
CA VAL A 27 5.95 26.92 3.59
C VAL A 27 6.99 26.59 2.52
N ASP A 28 8.24 26.99 2.75
CA ASP A 28 9.38 26.66 1.89
C ASP A 28 9.87 25.23 2.16
N VAL A 29 9.80 24.38 1.15
CA VAL A 29 10.48 23.07 1.14
C VAL A 29 11.75 23.20 0.31
N ARG A 30 12.91 23.22 0.99
CA ARG A 30 14.22 23.33 0.35
C ARG A 30 14.72 21.95 -0.08
N PHE A 31 14.96 21.79 -1.37
CA PHE A 31 15.57 20.59 -1.96
C PHE A 31 17.08 20.76 -2.10
N PHE A 32 17.77 19.66 -2.41
CA PHE A 32 19.23 19.57 -2.48
C PHE A 32 19.91 20.47 -3.53
N LEU A 33 19.16 21.08 -4.46
CA LEU A 33 19.68 21.93 -5.55
C LEU A 33 19.44 23.43 -5.31
N ASP A 34 19.32 23.86 -4.04
CA ASP A 34 18.87 25.21 -3.64
C ASP A 34 17.49 25.63 -4.16
N THR A 35 16.75 24.70 -4.79
CA THR A 35 15.37 24.90 -5.19
C THR A 35 14.46 24.84 -3.96
N ALA A 36 13.75 25.93 -3.68
CA ALA A 36 12.67 25.95 -2.71
C ALA A 36 11.32 25.87 -3.42
N TRP A 37 10.45 24.97 -2.99
CA TRP A 37 9.04 24.96 -3.41
C TRP A 37 8.16 25.50 -2.31
N GLN A 38 7.32 26.45 -2.69
CA GLN A 38 6.37 27.11 -1.80
C GLN A 38 4.98 26.57 -2.05
N ALA A 39 4.40 25.98 -1.02
CA ALA A 39 2.98 25.65 -0.99
C ALA A 39 2.47 25.69 0.45
N PRO A 40 1.16 25.89 0.66
CA PRO A 40 0.53 25.69 1.95
C PRO A 40 0.87 24.31 2.54
N LEU A 41 1.07 24.27 3.86
CA LEU A 41 1.47 23.05 4.58
C LEU A 41 0.54 21.86 4.29
N ALA A 42 -0.76 22.11 4.21
CA ALA A 42 -1.75 21.08 3.92
C ALA A 42 -1.55 20.42 2.54
N ILE A 43 -1.14 21.19 1.53
CA ILE A 43 -0.88 20.67 0.17
C ILE A 43 0.36 19.79 0.19
N MET A 44 1.43 20.24 0.84
CA MET A 44 2.66 19.46 0.98
C MET A 44 2.36 18.11 1.66
N LEU A 45 1.67 18.14 2.82
CA LEU A 45 1.33 16.93 3.55
C LEU A 45 0.48 15.96 2.71
N PHE A 46 -0.51 16.48 1.98
CA PHE A 46 -1.36 15.67 1.10
C PHE A 46 -0.54 15.03 -0.03
N ALA A 47 0.39 15.76 -0.65
CA ALA A 47 1.24 15.25 -1.71
C ALA A 47 2.16 14.11 -1.22
N PHE A 48 2.84 14.30 -0.09
CA PHE A 48 3.69 13.26 0.52
C PHE A 48 2.88 12.04 0.96
N PHE A 49 1.69 12.26 1.52
CA PHE A 49 0.79 11.18 1.90
C PHE A 49 0.34 10.37 0.67
N ALA A 50 -0.10 11.05 -0.40
CA ALA A 50 -0.51 10.41 -1.63
C ALA A 50 0.64 9.62 -2.27
N ALA A 51 1.85 10.18 -2.29
CA ALA A 51 3.05 9.49 -2.74
C ALA A 51 3.33 8.23 -1.90
N GLY A 52 3.25 8.33 -0.57
CA GLY A 52 3.42 7.20 0.35
C GLY A 52 2.39 6.08 0.13
N VAL A 53 1.11 6.43 -0.06
CA VAL A 53 0.05 5.46 -0.38
C VAL A 53 0.31 4.80 -1.73
N ALA A 54 0.70 5.56 -2.75
CA ALA A 54 1.03 5.03 -4.06
C ALA A 54 2.21 4.04 -3.98
N SER A 55 3.30 4.42 -3.30
CA SER A 55 4.44 3.54 -3.05
C SER A 55 4.02 2.29 -2.28
N GLY A 56 3.25 2.42 -1.20
CA GLY A 56 2.72 1.28 -0.43
C GLY A 56 1.90 0.32 -1.29
N MET A 57 1.04 0.85 -2.16
CA MET A 57 0.27 0.06 -3.11
C MET A 57 1.17 -0.69 -4.10
N LEU A 58 2.21 -0.04 -4.63
CA LEU A 58 3.19 -0.67 -5.50
C LEU A 58 3.92 -1.82 -4.79
N PHE A 59 4.31 -1.65 -3.52
CA PHE A 59 4.90 -2.72 -2.73
C PHE A 59 3.95 -3.90 -2.52
N LEU A 60 2.68 -3.63 -2.21
CA LEU A 60 1.66 -4.68 -2.07
C LEU A 60 1.45 -5.45 -3.38
N LEU A 61 1.38 -4.75 -4.51
CA LEU A 61 1.25 -5.35 -5.84
C LEU A 61 2.47 -6.21 -6.18
N ALA A 62 3.68 -5.70 -5.95
CA ALA A 62 4.91 -6.45 -6.17
C ALA A 62 4.95 -7.71 -5.29
N SER A 63 4.58 -7.60 -4.01
CA SER A 63 4.49 -8.75 -3.10
C SER A 63 3.48 -9.78 -3.59
N LEU A 64 2.30 -9.35 -4.06
CA LEU A 64 1.28 -10.26 -4.54
C LEU A 64 1.72 -11.03 -5.79
N LEU A 65 2.44 -10.38 -6.71
CA LEU A 65 3.02 -11.04 -7.88
C LEU A 65 4.08 -12.07 -7.50
N GLY A 66 4.95 -11.74 -6.54
CA GLY A 66 5.93 -12.69 -5.99
C GLY A 66 5.26 -13.92 -5.37
N ARG A 67 4.28 -13.69 -4.49
CA ARG A 67 3.50 -14.76 -3.84
C ARG A 67 2.78 -15.65 -4.85
N ARG A 68 2.22 -15.07 -5.93
CA ARG A 68 1.56 -15.86 -7.00
C ARG A 68 2.52 -16.83 -7.68
N ARG A 69 3.76 -16.41 -7.94
CA ARG A 69 4.80 -17.29 -8.54
C ARG A 69 5.19 -18.41 -7.60
N GLU A 70 5.36 -18.10 -6.32
CA GLU A 70 5.69 -19.09 -5.29
C GLU A 70 4.58 -20.12 -5.11
N ILE A 71 3.31 -19.69 -5.05
CA ILE A 71 2.15 -20.59 -4.99
C ILE A 71 2.11 -21.51 -6.23
N ALA A 72 2.37 -20.98 -7.42
CA ALA A 72 2.39 -21.80 -8.64
C ALA A 72 3.51 -22.84 -8.61
N ARG A 73 4.70 -22.48 -8.11
CA ARG A 73 5.83 -23.40 -7.93
C ARG A 73 5.51 -24.49 -6.90
N LEU A 74 5.03 -24.11 -5.71
CA LEU A 74 4.67 -25.04 -4.64
C LEU A 74 3.58 -26.03 -5.09
N LYS A 75 2.59 -25.58 -5.88
CA LYS A 75 1.57 -26.46 -6.47
C LYS A 75 2.17 -27.52 -7.42
N ARG A 76 3.19 -27.16 -8.20
CA ARG A 76 3.90 -28.11 -9.09
C ARG A 76 4.75 -29.10 -8.30
N GLU A 77 5.44 -28.65 -7.25
CA GLU A 77 6.20 -29.54 -6.38
C GLU A 77 5.26 -30.54 -5.68
N LEU A 78 4.11 -30.08 -5.16
CA LEU A 78 3.11 -30.94 -4.53
C LEU A 78 2.55 -32.00 -5.49
N SER A 79 2.26 -31.64 -6.74
CA SER A 79 1.75 -32.60 -7.74
C SER A 79 2.79 -33.66 -8.09
N GLN A 80 4.08 -33.28 -8.19
CA GLN A 80 5.17 -34.23 -8.42
C GLN A 80 5.37 -35.18 -7.24
N VAL A 81 5.36 -34.69 -6.00
CA VAL A 81 5.45 -35.55 -4.81
C VAL A 81 4.27 -36.52 -4.77
N ARG A 82 3.04 -36.05 -5.03
CA ARG A 82 1.86 -36.90 -5.07
C ARG A 82 1.97 -37.99 -6.14
N ALA A 83 2.45 -37.66 -7.34
CA ALA A 83 2.67 -38.64 -8.40
C ALA A 83 3.72 -39.71 -8.02
N ARG A 84 4.82 -39.30 -7.36
CA ARG A 84 5.85 -40.24 -6.86
C ARG A 84 5.30 -41.19 -5.80
N LEU A 85 4.49 -40.68 -4.86
CA LEU A 85 3.87 -41.50 -3.82
C LEU A 85 2.93 -42.56 -4.41
N VAL A 86 2.13 -42.19 -5.42
CA VAL A 86 1.26 -43.15 -6.13
C VAL A 86 2.09 -44.20 -6.85
N ALA A 87 3.13 -43.81 -7.58
CA ALA A 87 4.02 -44.75 -8.28
C ALA A 87 4.79 -45.67 -7.33
N HIS A 88 5.13 -45.22 -6.11
CA HIS A 88 5.74 -46.07 -5.09
C HIS A 88 4.74 -47.06 -4.48
N ARG A 89 3.46 -46.65 -4.32
CA ARG A 89 2.39 -47.51 -3.83
C ARG A 89 2.00 -48.62 -4.82
N GLU A 90 2.13 -48.36 -6.12
CA GLU A 90 1.77 -49.29 -7.18
C GLU A 90 2.89 -50.26 -7.60
N ARG A 91 4.12 -50.12 -7.06
CA ARG A 91 5.16 -51.15 -7.23
C ARG A 91 4.89 -52.26 -6.20
N PRO A 92 4.34 -53.43 -6.60
CA PRO A 92 4.27 -54.56 -5.70
C PRO A 92 5.71 -55.09 -5.51
N MET A 93 6.00 -55.57 -4.31
CA MET A 93 7.24 -56.29 -3.99
C MET A 93 7.39 -57.53 -4.88
#